data_AF-A0A0K0CXZ3-F1
#
_entry.id   AF-A0A0K0CXZ3-F1
#
_cell.length_a   1.000
_cell.length_b   1.000
_cell.length_c   1.000
_cell.angle_alpha   90.00
_cell.angle_beta   90.00
_cell.angle_gamma   90.00
#
_symmetry.space_group_name_H-M   'P 1'
#
loop_
_entity.id
_entity.type
_entity.pdbx_description
1 polymer ?
#
loop_
_entity_poly.entity_id
_entity_poly.type
_entity_poly.pdbx_seq_one_letter_code
_entity_poly.pdbx_strand_id
1 'polypeptide(L)'
;LQSVESSYPVLKIVIVEVDAPVIMLDPFGEDSRGVAVASWGAIIPRICVGETSEDPQTAARILSALRVLLGVDSDLPASWKRAPVPLADWEIERMRLRAILDNAMRAISAIGALKALTEKITNVVINDDVAARANEAVHLVQAGLENPGAPQLNKISAGRFLADEALSHPSLLSLLYFPKDQTMAVYLPIMLPTLIPLFGSGLALCKWALGWS
;
A
#
# COMPACT_ATOMS: atom_id res chain seq x y z
N LEU A 1 4.45 0.25 20.91
CA LEU A 1 3.05 0.31 20.43
C LEU A 1 3.07 0.02 18.93
N GLN A 2 3.00 -1.26 18.54
CA GLN A 2 2.83 -1.64 17.14
C GLN A 2 1.42 -1.24 16.73
N SER A 3 1.31 -0.22 15.89
CA SER A 3 0.09 0.01 15.13
C SER A 3 -0.09 -1.22 14.24
N VAL A 4 -1.10 -2.04 14.53
CA VAL A 4 -1.59 -3.05 13.60
C VAL A 4 -2.29 -2.28 12.48
N GLU A 5 -1.51 -1.72 11.56
CA GLU A 5 -2.07 -1.22 10.32
C GLU A 5 -2.59 -2.43 9.54
N SER A 6 -3.92 -2.48 9.39
CA SER A 6 -4.59 -3.39 8.48
C SER A 6 -3.94 -3.30 7.10
N SER A 7 -3.57 -4.45 6.51
CA SER A 7 -3.08 -4.53 5.13
C SER A 7 -4.13 -4.10 4.10
N TYR A 8 -5.38 -3.94 4.53
CA TYR A 8 -6.50 -3.49 3.71
C TYR A 8 -6.95 -2.08 4.10
N PRO A 9 -7.40 -1.26 3.13
CA PRO A 9 -7.99 0.05 3.42
C PRO A 9 -9.24 -0.13 4.29
N VAL A 10 -9.23 0.44 5.49
CA VAL A 10 -10.35 0.36 6.44
C VAL A 10 -10.87 1.75 6.78
N LEU A 11 -12.19 1.90 6.80
CA LEU A 11 -12.87 3.07 7.33
C LEU A 11 -13.18 2.82 8.80
N LYS A 12 -12.69 3.69 9.69
CA LYS A 12 -12.93 3.61 11.13
C LYS A 12 -14.03 4.61 11.49
N ILE A 13 -15.20 4.11 11.89
CA ILE A 13 -16.32 4.94 12.33
C ILE A 13 -16.82 4.39 13.66
N VAL A 14 -16.91 5.25 14.67
CA VAL A 14 -17.48 4.95 15.99
C VAL A 14 -18.78 5.74 16.15
N ILE A 15 -19.85 5.03 16.49
CA ILE A 15 -21.14 5.64 16.78
C ILE A 15 -21.37 5.54 18.29
N VAL A 16 -21.59 6.67 18.95
CA VAL A 16 -21.91 6.72 20.38
C VAL A 16 -23.41 6.58 20.55
N GLU A 17 -23.85 5.37 20.90
CA GLU A 17 -25.25 5.00 21.01
C GLU A 17 -25.76 5.21 22.44
N VAL A 18 -26.30 6.41 22.70
CA VAL A 18 -26.88 6.80 23.99
C VAL A 18 -28.23 7.46 23.73
N ASP A 19 -29.20 7.22 24.61
CA ASP A 19 -30.57 7.78 24.54
C ASP A 19 -30.66 9.21 25.10
N ALA A 20 -29.52 9.85 25.34
CA ALA A 20 -29.38 11.21 25.80
C ALA A 20 -28.51 12.01 24.80
N PRO A 21 -28.75 13.33 24.66
CA PRO A 21 -27.94 14.17 23.78
C PRO A 21 -26.49 14.19 24.27
N VAL A 22 -25.56 13.90 23.37
CA VAL A 22 -24.13 13.94 23.62
C VAL A 22 -23.57 15.26 23.09
N ILE A 23 -22.84 15.97 23.95
CA ILE A 23 -22.09 17.17 23.59
C ILE A 23 -20.64 16.76 23.30
N MET A 24 -20.16 17.10 22.11
CA MET A 24 -18.74 17.05 21.79
C MET A 24 -18.25 18.49 21.65
N LEU A 25 -17.18 18.84 22.37
CA LEU A 25 -16.60 20.17 22.30
C LEU A 25 -15.41 20.16 21.34
N ASP A 26 -15.32 21.18 20.50
CA ASP A 26 -14.11 21.41 19.71
C ASP A 26 -12.99 22.02 20.60
N PRO A 27 -11.76 22.21 20.06
CA PRO A 27 -10.66 22.82 20.83
C PRO A 27 -10.93 24.25 21.32
N PHE A 28 -11.95 24.93 20.78
CA PHE A 28 -12.35 26.28 21.15
C PHE A 28 -13.52 26.31 22.15
N GLY A 29 -14.05 25.14 22.52
CA GLY A 29 -15.17 25.00 23.45
C GLY A 29 -16.53 25.18 22.79
N GLU A 30 -16.61 25.15 21.46
CA GLU A 30 -17.86 25.23 20.70
C GLU A 30 -18.47 23.84 20.48
N ASP A 31 -19.80 23.81 20.38
CA ASP A 31 -20.56 22.58 20.15
C ASP A 31 -20.24 21.98 18.77
N SER A 32 -19.70 20.78 18.78
CA SER A 32 -19.42 19.97 17.60
C SER A 32 -20.42 18.83 17.46
N ARG A 33 -20.93 18.63 16.24
CA ARG A 33 -21.91 17.59 15.92
C ARG A 33 -21.27 16.24 15.56
N GLY A 34 -20.01 16.04 15.94
CA GLY A 34 -19.19 14.88 15.60
C GLY A 34 -17.85 15.30 15.00
N VAL A 35 -16.91 14.36 14.94
CA VAL A 35 -15.57 14.59 14.39
C VAL A 35 -15.28 13.58 13.30
N ALA A 36 -14.71 14.04 12.18
CA ALA A 36 -14.18 13.20 11.12
C ALA A 36 -12.81 13.74 10.72
N VAL A 37 -11.81 12.87 10.71
CA VAL A 37 -10.44 13.20 10.32
C VAL A 37 -10.04 12.26 9.20
N ALA A 38 -9.71 12.82 8.03
CA ALA A 38 -9.22 12.05 6.89
C ALA A 38 -8.07 11.13 7.32
N SER A 39 -8.03 9.91 6.78
CA SER A 39 -7.10 8.81 7.11
C SER A 39 -7.10 8.28 8.55
N TRP A 40 -7.76 8.94 9.51
CA TRP A 40 -7.82 8.48 10.90
C TRP A 40 -9.15 7.80 11.25
N GLY A 41 -10.28 8.45 10.95
CA GLY A 41 -11.61 7.93 11.28
C GLY A 41 -12.60 9.01 11.72
N ALA A 42 -13.78 8.57 12.16
CA ALA A 42 -14.84 9.45 12.63
C ALA A 42 -15.47 8.94 13.94
N ILE A 43 -15.89 9.87 14.79
CA ILE A 43 -16.68 9.62 16.00
C ILE A 43 -17.94 10.46 15.91
N ILE A 44 -19.09 9.80 15.99
CA ILE A 44 -20.39 10.41 15.71
C ILE A 44 -21.35 10.05 16.85
N PRO A 45 -21.95 11.02 17.55
CA PRO A 45 -22.98 10.73 18.54
C PRO A 45 -24.29 10.29 17.88
N ARG A 46 -25.14 9.48 18.49
CA ARG A 46 -26.48 9.20 17.93
C ARG A 46 -27.41 10.41 18.03
N ILE A 47 -27.34 11.16 19.12
CA ILE A 47 -28.20 12.32 19.39
C ILE A 47 -27.30 13.50 19.77
N CYS A 48 -27.48 14.64 19.11
CA CYS A 48 -26.82 15.91 19.45
C CYS A 48 -27.76 16.82 20.24
N VAL A 49 -27.20 17.89 20.84
CA VAL A 49 -28.02 18.95 21.45
C VAL A 49 -29.00 19.53 20.44
N GLY A 50 -30.28 19.59 20.82
CA GLY A 50 -31.37 20.06 19.96
C GLY A 50 -32.06 18.96 19.14
N GLU A 51 -31.59 17.71 19.20
CA GLU A 51 -32.25 16.54 18.59
C GLU A 51 -32.98 15.72 19.68
N THR A 52 -34.08 15.05 19.30
CA THR A 52 -34.78 14.09 20.17
C THR A 52 -34.44 12.66 19.77
N SER A 53 -34.69 11.70 20.66
CA SER A 53 -34.47 10.27 20.34
C SER A 53 -35.34 9.75 19.20
N GLU A 54 -36.43 10.45 18.87
CA GLU A 54 -37.39 10.08 17.81
C GLU A 54 -36.97 10.55 16.41
N ASP A 55 -36.15 11.60 16.30
CA ASP A 55 -35.64 12.13 15.02
C ASP A 55 -34.14 12.45 15.07
N PRO A 56 -33.27 11.44 15.21
CA PRO A 56 -31.83 11.64 15.21
C PRO A 56 -31.31 11.87 13.78
N GLN A 57 -30.55 12.95 13.55
CA GLN A 57 -29.93 13.24 12.24
C GLN A 57 -28.66 12.43 11.96
N THR A 58 -28.58 11.21 12.51
CA THR A 58 -27.38 10.37 12.49
C THR A 58 -26.94 10.01 11.07
N ALA A 59 -27.89 9.73 10.19
CA ALA A 59 -27.60 9.39 8.80
C ALA A 59 -26.87 10.54 8.06
N ALA A 60 -27.31 11.79 8.28
CA ALA A 60 -26.66 12.96 7.68
C ALA A 60 -25.24 13.16 8.21
N ARG A 61 -25.01 12.88 9.50
CA ARG A 61 -23.69 12.96 10.15
C ARG A 61 -22.74 11.85 9.71
N ILE A 62 -23.25 10.63 9.52
CA ILE A 62 -22.48 9.54 8.90
C ILE A 62 -22.09 9.91 7.48
N LEU A 63 -23.03 10.46 6.70
CA LEU A 63 -22.75 10.89 5.34
C LEU A 63 -21.69 12.00 5.30
N SER A 64 -21.78 13.02 6.16
CA SER A 64 -20.75 14.07 6.21
C SER A 64 -19.38 13.50 6.58
N ALA A 65 -19.31 12.60 7.56
CA ALA A 65 -18.07 11.91 7.92
C ALA A 65 -17.51 11.07 6.77
N LEU A 66 -18.35 10.31 6.06
CA LEU A 66 -17.93 9.53 4.89
C LEU A 66 -17.34 10.43 3.80
N ARG A 67 -17.91 11.61 3.57
CA ARG A 67 -17.40 12.55 2.58
C ARG A 67 -16.00 13.05 2.91
N VAL A 68 -15.71 13.27 4.19
CA VAL A 68 -14.34 13.61 4.67
C VAL A 68 -13.41 12.41 4.53
N LEU A 69 -13.82 11.24 5.00
CA LEU A 69 -12.98 10.03 5.01
C LEU A 69 -12.64 9.52 3.61
N LEU A 70 -13.56 9.66 2.65
CA LEU A 70 -13.36 9.31 1.25
C LEU A 70 -12.67 10.43 0.44
N GLY A 71 -12.41 11.59 1.06
CA GLY A 71 -11.78 12.74 0.39
C GLY A 71 -12.65 13.33 -0.73
N VAL A 72 -13.98 13.15 -0.63
CA VAL A 72 -14.96 13.75 -1.55
C VAL A 72 -15.11 15.24 -1.27
N ASP A 73 -14.94 15.62 -0.01
CA ASP A 73 -15.16 17.01 0.35
C ASP A 73 -14.16 17.93 -0.35
N SER A 74 -14.72 19.01 -0.88
CA SER A 74 -14.05 19.93 -1.79
C SER A 74 -14.51 21.32 -1.42
N ASP A 75 -13.57 22.25 -1.29
CA ASP A 75 -13.91 23.66 -1.19
C ASP A 75 -14.63 24.09 -2.47
N LEU A 76 -15.91 24.43 -2.33
CA LEU A 76 -16.70 25.00 -3.40
C LEU A 76 -16.58 26.53 -3.33
N PRO A 77 -16.48 27.23 -4.47
CA PRO A 77 -16.59 28.69 -4.49
C PRO A 77 -17.87 29.16 -3.79
N ALA A 78 -17.83 30.31 -3.13
CA ALA A 78 -18.97 30.83 -2.36
C ALA A 78 -20.28 30.97 -3.19
N SER A 79 -20.18 31.07 -4.52
CA SER A 79 -21.31 31.13 -5.44
C SER A 79 -21.95 29.78 -5.76
N TRP A 80 -21.31 28.66 -5.38
CA TRP A 80 -21.79 27.31 -5.68
C TRP A 80 -22.46 26.71 -4.45
N LYS A 81 -23.65 26.14 -4.66
CA LYS A 81 -24.37 25.37 -3.65
C LYS A 81 -24.36 23.90 -4.03
N ARG A 82 -24.11 23.04 -3.04
CA ARG A 82 -24.22 21.58 -3.23
C ARG A 82 -25.70 21.21 -3.38
N ALA A 83 -25.99 20.32 -4.32
CA ALA A 83 -27.33 19.76 -4.45
C ALA A 83 -27.70 18.97 -3.19
N PRO A 84 -28.99 18.90 -2.80
CA PRO A 84 -29.44 18.17 -1.62
C PRO A 84 -29.49 16.65 -1.88
N VAL A 85 -28.41 16.11 -2.44
CA VAL A 85 -28.24 14.68 -2.74
C VAL A 85 -27.02 14.16 -1.97
N PRO A 86 -26.97 12.87 -1.60
CA PRO A 86 -25.84 12.34 -0.85
C PRO A 86 -24.48 12.50 -1.55
N LEU A 87 -24.47 12.28 -2.87
CA LEU A 87 -23.31 12.39 -3.73
C LEU A 87 -23.77 12.85 -5.12
N ALA A 88 -23.16 13.90 -5.66
CA ALA A 88 -23.51 14.41 -6.99
C ALA A 88 -22.69 13.71 -8.09
N ASP A 89 -23.20 13.66 -9.32
CA ASP A 89 -22.53 12.98 -10.45
C ASP A 89 -21.13 13.53 -10.74
N TRP A 90 -20.94 14.84 -10.62
CA TRP A 90 -19.62 15.46 -10.78
C TRP A 90 -18.64 15.07 -9.68
N GLU A 91 -19.12 14.76 -8.47
CA GLU A 91 -18.29 14.29 -7.36
C GLU A 91 -17.80 12.87 -7.65
N ILE A 92 -18.67 12.03 -8.21
CA ILE A 92 -18.33 10.68 -8.68
C ILE A 92 -17.26 10.77 -9.77
N GLU A 93 -17.47 11.62 -10.78
CA GLU A 93 -16.53 11.75 -11.88
C GLU A 93 -15.17 12.30 -11.41
N ARG A 94 -15.17 13.28 -10.48
CA ARG A 94 -13.94 13.77 -9.86
C ARG A 94 -13.20 12.67 -9.11
N MET A 95 -13.90 11.86 -8.32
CA MET A 95 -13.30 10.72 -7.62
C MET A 95 -12.70 9.71 -8.61
N ARG A 96 -13.41 9.41 -9.70
CA ARG A 96 -12.94 8.52 -10.75
C ARG A 96 -11.65 9.04 -11.38
N LEU A 97 -11.60 10.31 -11.76
CA LEU A 97 -10.42 10.96 -12.33
C LEU A 97 -9.23 10.95 -11.34
N ARG A 98 -9.48 11.27 -10.07
CA ARG A 98 -8.45 11.16 -9.02
C ARG A 98 -7.93 9.73 -8.91
N ALA A 99 -8.81 8.72 -8.87
CA ALA A 99 -8.41 7.32 -8.80
C ALA A 99 -7.59 6.89 -10.02
N ILE A 100 -7.94 7.35 -11.22
CA ILE A 100 -7.15 7.10 -12.43
C ILE A 100 -5.74 7.66 -12.28
N LEU A 101 -5.62 8.93 -11.90
CA LEU A 101 -4.34 9.61 -11.75
C LEU A 101 -3.49 8.96 -10.66
N ASP A 102 -4.07 8.72 -9.47
CA ASP A 102 -3.37 8.11 -8.34
C ASP A 102 -2.89 6.70 -8.66
N ASN A 103 -3.72 5.86 -9.31
CA ASN A 103 -3.30 4.51 -9.68
C ASN A 103 -2.20 4.53 -10.75
N ALA A 104 -2.31 5.40 -11.76
CA ALA A 104 -1.29 5.54 -12.79
C ALA A 104 0.04 6.03 -12.21
N MET A 105 0.03 7.08 -11.39
CA MET A 105 1.23 7.63 -10.74
C MET A 105 1.89 6.61 -9.81
N ARG A 106 1.10 5.84 -9.04
CA ARG A 106 1.62 4.76 -8.19
C ARG A 106 2.27 3.66 -9.01
N ALA A 107 1.64 3.21 -10.09
CA ALA A 107 2.22 2.21 -10.99
C ALA A 107 3.55 2.70 -11.58
N ILE A 108 3.58 3.93 -12.10
CA ILE A 108 4.79 4.56 -12.65
C ILE A 108 5.89 4.65 -11.58
N SER A 109 5.55 5.05 -10.36
CA SER A 109 6.51 5.15 -9.26
C SER A 109 7.07 3.79 -8.86
N ALA A 110 6.22 2.76 -8.80
CA ALA A 110 6.63 1.40 -8.45
C ALA A 110 7.56 0.79 -9.52
N ILE A 111 7.21 0.94 -10.80
CA ILE A 111 8.07 0.52 -11.93
C ILE A 111 9.38 1.33 -11.96
N GLY A 112 9.32 2.63 -11.69
CA GLY A 112 10.50 3.49 -11.58
C GLY A 112 11.44 3.07 -10.45
N ALA A 113 10.88 2.69 -9.29
CA ALA A 113 11.65 2.14 -8.17
C ALA A 113 12.28 0.79 -8.52
N LEU A 114 11.56 -0.09 -9.21
CA LEU A 114 12.09 -1.37 -9.69
C LEU A 114 13.25 -1.15 -10.66
N LYS A 115 13.11 -0.23 -11.63
CA LYS A 115 14.19 0.15 -12.55
C LYS A 115 15.42 0.65 -11.79
N ALA A 116 15.23 1.57 -10.83
CA ALA A 116 16.31 2.13 -10.03
C ALA A 116 17.03 1.06 -9.17
N LEU A 117 16.31 0.05 -8.70
CA LEU A 117 16.90 -1.08 -7.97
C LEU A 117 17.84 -1.90 -8.87
N THR A 118 17.41 -2.17 -10.09
CA THR A 118 18.21 -2.91 -11.10
C THR A 118 19.45 -2.13 -11.53
N GLU A 119 19.36 -0.81 -11.67
CA GLU A 119 20.52 0.03 -12.04
C GLU A 119 21.56 0.12 -10.92
N LYS A 120 21.13 0.15 -9.64
CA LYS A 120 22.04 0.34 -8.50
C LYS A 120 22.74 -0.93 -8.04
N ILE A 121 22.16 -2.10 -8.27
CA ILE A 121 22.72 -3.37 -7.79
C ILE A 121 23.12 -4.20 -9.02
N THR A 122 24.40 -4.13 -9.37
CA THR A 122 25.00 -4.67 -10.61
C THR A 122 24.83 -6.18 -10.80
N ASN A 123 24.34 -6.91 -9.78
CA ASN A 123 24.13 -8.36 -9.82
C ASN A 123 22.67 -8.76 -9.49
N VAL A 124 21.70 -7.87 -9.73
CA VAL A 124 20.26 -8.22 -9.62
C VAL A 124 19.88 -9.07 -10.82
N VAL A 125 19.70 -10.37 -10.58
CA VAL A 125 19.00 -11.26 -11.51
C VAL A 125 17.50 -11.05 -11.27
N ILE A 126 16.84 -10.31 -12.16
CA ILE A 126 15.38 -10.21 -12.14
C ILE A 126 14.82 -11.56 -12.57
N ASN A 127 13.97 -12.16 -11.74
CA ASN A 127 13.25 -13.38 -12.09
C ASN A 127 12.27 -13.08 -13.24
N ASP A 128 12.12 -14.01 -14.19
CA ASP A 128 11.19 -13.91 -15.31
C ASP A 128 9.77 -13.55 -14.84
N ASP A 129 9.32 -14.05 -13.69
CA ASP A 129 8.02 -13.72 -13.10
C ASP A 129 7.90 -12.22 -12.75
N VAL A 130 8.95 -11.63 -12.17
CA VAL A 130 8.99 -10.20 -11.82
C VAL A 130 9.03 -9.35 -13.09
N ALA A 131 9.81 -9.77 -14.08
CA ALA A 131 9.88 -9.09 -15.37
C ALA A 131 8.53 -9.15 -16.12
N ALA A 132 7.87 -10.30 -16.14
CA ALA A 132 6.57 -10.48 -16.76
C ALA A 132 5.51 -9.57 -16.13
N ARG A 133 5.43 -9.54 -14.79
CA ARG A 133 4.49 -8.67 -14.05
C ARG A 133 4.76 -7.19 -14.27
N ALA A 134 6.03 -6.77 -14.28
CA ALA A 134 6.39 -5.39 -14.56
C ALA A 134 6.03 -4.98 -15.99
N ASN A 135 6.27 -5.85 -16.98
CA ASN A 135 5.90 -5.59 -18.38
C ASN A 135 4.38 -5.54 -18.57
N GLU A 136 3.64 -6.47 -17.97
CA GLU A 136 2.18 -6.48 -18.00
C GLU A 136 1.60 -5.25 -17.30
N ALA A 137 2.19 -4.82 -16.17
CA ALA A 137 1.81 -3.59 -15.49
C ALA A 137 1.93 -2.36 -16.41
N VAL A 138 3.07 -2.22 -17.10
CA VAL A 138 3.28 -1.13 -18.08
C VAL A 138 2.24 -1.20 -19.18
N HIS A 139 2.03 -2.38 -19.77
CA HIS A 139 1.07 -2.58 -20.85
C HIS A 139 -0.36 -2.22 -20.43
N LEU A 140 -0.81 -2.66 -19.26
CA LEU A 140 -2.15 -2.38 -18.75
C LEU A 140 -2.36 -0.89 -18.45
N VAL A 141 -1.36 -0.21 -17.87
CA VAL A 141 -1.44 1.23 -17.61
C VAL A 141 -1.49 2.01 -18.93
N GLN A 142 -0.66 1.66 -19.92
CA GLN A 142 -0.66 2.28 -21.24
C GLN A 142 -2.00 2.06 -21.96
N ALA A 143 -2.49 0.81 -22.01
CA ALA A 143 -3.78 0.48 -22.62
C ALA A 143 -4.96 1.11 -21.87
N GLY A 144 -4.81 1.38 -20.57
CA GLY A 144 -5.80 2.10 -19.77
C GLY A 144 -5.86 3.60 -20.06
N LEU A 145 -4.74 4.18 -20.50
CA LEU A 145 -4.58 5.61 -20.81
C LEU A 145 -4.63 5.93 -22.32
N GLU A 146 -4.76 4.90 -23.18
CA GLU A 146 -4.76 5.03 -24.65
C GLU A 146 -5.81 6.02 -25.17
N ASN A 147 -6.97 6.09 -24.52
CA ASN A 147 -8.01 7.07 -24.83
C ASN A 147 -8.14 8.10 -23.68
N PRO A 148 -7.57 9.31 -23.82
CA PRO A 148 -7.63 10.36 -22.80
C PRO A 148 -9.04 10.79 -22.41
N GLY A 149 -10.02 10.66 -23.32
CA GLY A 149 -11.41 11.01 -23.06
C GLY A 149 -12.20 9.96 -22.28
N ALA A 150 -11.70 8.72 -22.22
CA ALA A 150 -12.36 7.62 -21.52
C ALA A 150 -11.32 6.64 -20.91
N PRO A 151 -10.49 7.11 -19.97
CA PRO A 151 -9.50 6.27 -19.31
C PRO A 151 -10.15 5.08 -18.58
N GLN A 152 -9.54 3.91 -18.72
CA GLN A 152 -10.06 2.65 -18.19
C GLN A 152 -9.46 2.36 -16.82
N LEU A 153 -10.12 2.85 -15.77
CA LEU A 153 -9.69 2.67 -14.38
C LEU A 153 -9.38 1.21 -14.03
N ASN A 154 -10.17 0.24 -14.52
CA ASN A 154 -9.97 -1.18 -14.25
C ASN A 154 -8.61 -1.71 -14.75
N LYS A 155 -8.16 -1.26 -15.93
CA LYS A 155 -6.85 -1.64 -16.46
C LYS A 155 -5.73 -0.98 -15.68
N ILE A 156 -5.89 0.31 -15.36
CA ILE A 156 -4.88 1.08 -14.64
C ILE A 156 -4.72 0.55 -13.20
N SER A 157 -5.82 0.19 -12.53
CA SER A 157 -5.77 -0.39 -11.18
C SER A 157 -5.15 -1.79 -11.18
N ALA A 158 -5.46 -2.63 -12.18
CA ALA A 158 -4.81 -3.92 -12.35
C ALA A 158 -3.30 -3.78 -12.63
N GLY A 159 -2.93 -2.85 -13.51
CA GLY A 159 -1.52 -2.55 -13.80
C GLY A 159 -0.77 -2.02 -12.58
N ARG A 160 -1.39 -1.15 -11.78
CA ARG A 160 -0.83 -0.73 -10.48
C ARG A 160 -0.61 -1.93 -9.55
N PHE A 161 -1.59 -2.80 -9.41
CA PHE A 161 -1.47 -3.97 -8.52
C PHE A 161 -0.28 -4.85 -8.93
N LEU A 162 -0.14 -5.15 -10.22
CA LEU A 162 1.00 -5.91 -10.75
C LEU A 162 2.34 -5.19 -10.55
N ALA A 163 2.37 -3.86 -10.68
CA ALA A 163 3.58 -3.07 -10.40
C ALA A 163 3.99 -3.13 -8.93
N ASP A 164 3.03 -2.98 -8.01
CA ASP A 164 3.26 -3.09 -6.57
C ASP A 164 3.72 -4.52 -6.21
N GLU A 165 3.13 -5.55 -6.82
CA GLU A 165 3.48 -6.96 -6.60
C GLU A 165 4.88 -7.31 -7.16
N ALA A 166 5.26 -6.76 -8.31
CA ALA A 166 6.59 -6.91 -8.87
C ALA A 166 7.65 -6.25 -7.98
N LEU A 167 7.41 -5.03 -7.49
CA LEU A 167 8.34 -4.29 -6.62
C LEU A 167 8.51 -4.94 -5.24
N SER A 168 7.44 -5.52 -4.69
CA SER A 168 7.45 -6.18 -3.37
C SER A 168 7.79 -7.67 -3.43
N HIS A 169 8.19 -8.19 -4.61
CA HIS A 169 8.44 -9.61 -4.80
C HIS A 169 9.60 -10.11 -3.90
N PRO A 170 9.45 -11.25 -3.18
CA PRO A 170 10.47 -11.74 -2.24
C PRO A 170 11.86 -11.96 -2.86
N SER A 171 11.93 -12.29 -4.15
CA SER A 171 13.21 -12.48 -4.85
C SER A 171 14.04 -11.19 -4.89
N LEU A 172 13.41 -10.02 -4.92
CA LEU A 172 14.13 -8.73 -4.90
C LEU A 172 14.76 -8.46 -3.52
N LEU A 173 14.12 -8.90 -2.44
CA LEU A 173 14.67 -8.83 -1.08
C LEU A 173 15.83 -9.81 -0.87
N SER A 174 15.75 -11.01 -1.46
CA SER A 174 16.86 -11.97 -1.39
C SER A 174 18.14 -11.49 -2.08
N LEU A 175 18.06 -10.52 -2.99
CA LEU A 175 19.23 -9.91 -3.64
C LEU A 175 19.93 -8.87 -2.75
N LEU A 176 19.23 -8.30 -1.76
CA LEU A 176 19.82 -7.45 -0.72
C LEU A 176 20.50 -8.29 0.37
N TYR A 177 20.03 -9.52 0.59
CA TYR A 177 20.58 -10.46 1.56
C TYR A 177 21.61 -11.38 0.88
N PHE A 178 22.86 -10.95 0.95
CA PHE A 178 24.09 -11.69 0.63
C PHE A 178 24.48 -11.84 -0.85
N PRO A 179 25.48 -11.06 -1.30
CA PRO A 179 26.29 -11.46 -2.44
C PRO A 179 26.91 -12.82 -2.11
N LYS A 180 26.88 -13.77 -3.04
CA LYS A 180 27.52 -15.09 -2.89
C LYS A 180 28.98 -14.99 -2.42
N ASP A 181 29.65 -13.89 -2.74
CA ASP A 181 31.03 -13.59 -2.34
C ASP A 181 31.20 -13.33 -0.84
N GLN A 182 30.22 -12.71 -0.17
CA GLN A 182 30.27 -12.49 1.28
C GLN A 182 29.92 -13.76 2.06
N THR A 183 28.99 -14.55 1.54
CA THR A 183 28.74 -15.91 2.04
C THR A 183 30.03 -16.72 1.97
N MET A 184 30.72 -16.71 0.82
CA MET A 184 32.00 -17.40 0.71
C MET A 184 33.03 -16.86 1.71
N ALA A 185 33.16 -15.54 1.89
CA ALA A 185 34.09 -14.96 2.86
C ALA A 185 33.81 -15.33 4.33
N VAL A 186 32.56 -15.59 4.70
CA VAL A 186 32.18 -16.04 6.05
C VAL A 186 32.34 -17.55 6.23
N TYR A 187 32.02 -18.35 5.20
CA TYR A 187 32.11 -19.82 5.29
C TYR A 187 33.53 -20.34 4.99
N LEU A 188 34.34 -19.65 4.20
CA LEU A 188 35.70 -20.07 3.84
C LEU A 188 36.61 -20.26 5.07
N PRO A 189 36.66 -19.34 6.06
CA PRO A 189 37.49 -19.51 7.26
C PRO A 189 37.02 -20.63 8.18
N ILE A 190 35.72 -20.98 8.14
CA ILE A 190 35.13 -22.04 8.96
C ILE A 190 35.33 -23.42 8.31
N MET A 191 35.19 -23.49 6.98
CA MET A 191 35.29 -24.74 6.21
C MET A 191 36.74 -25.16 5.92
N LEU A 192 37.67 -24.22 5.70
CA LEU A 192 39.08 -24.54 5.39
C LEU A 192 39.76 -25.40 6.46
N PRO A 193 39.67 -25.06 7.76
CA PRO A 193 40.32 -25.82 8.82
C PRO A 193 39.82 -27.25 8.94
N THR A 194 38.55 -27.50 8.60
CA THR A 194 37.95 -28.84 8.62
C THR A 194 38.24 -29.63 7.34
N LEU A 195 38.37 -28.96 6.18
CA LEU A 195 38.63 -29.61 4.90
C LEU A 195 40.08 -30.09 4.78
N ILE A 196 41.06 -29.34 5.29
CA ILE A 196 42.49 -29.71 5.27
C ILE A 196 42.75 -31.11 5.87
N PRO A 197 42.33 -31.43 7.11
CA PRO A 197 42.58 -32.74 7.70
C PRO A 197 41.75 -33.85 7.05
N LEU A 198 40.58 -33.55 6.49
CA LEU A 198 39.75 -34.52 5.76
C LEU A 198 40.44 -34.96 4.46
N PHE A 199 40.93 -34.00 3.66
CA PHE A 199 41.69 -34.30 2.45
C PHE A 199 43.04 -34.96 2.76
N GLY A 200 43.74 -34.51 3.80
CA GLY A 200 44.98 -35.15 4.25
C GLY A 200 44.78 -36.61 4.67
N SER A 201 43.71 -36.89 5.42
CA SER A 201 43.36 -38.25 5.82
C SER A 201 42.96 -39.12 4.62
N GLY A 202 42.20 -38.57 3.67
CA GLY A 202 41.84 -39.26 2.43
C GLY A 202 43.04 -39.58 1.54
N LEU A 203 43.98 -38.63 1.39
CA LEU A 203 45.23 -38.83 0.65
C LEU A 203 46.12 -39.88 1.32
N ALA A 204 46.21 -39.89 2.66
CA ALA A 204 46.95 -40.91 3.40
C ALA A 204 46.35 -42.31 3.21
N LEU A 205 45.02 -42.42 3.25
CA LEU A 205 44.29 -43.66 2.96
C LEU A 205 44.50 -44.14 1.52
N CYS A 206 44.46 -43.22 0.55
CA CYS A 206 44.74 -43.56 -0.84
C CYS A 206 46.21 -43.98 -1.05
N LYS A 207 47.19 -43.28 -0.46
CA LYS A 207 48.61 -43.70 -0.52
C LYS A 207 48.80 -45.08 0.10
N TRP A 208 48.15 -45.34 1.23
CA TRP A 208 48.19 -46.64 1.89
C TRP A 208 47.55 -47.75 1.03
N ALA A 209 46.39 -47.50 0.44
CA ALA A 209 45.68 -48.46 -0.41
C ALA A 209 46.41 -48.72 -1.75
N LEU A 210 47.11 -47.73 -2.30
CA LEU A 210 47.91 -47.84 -3.53
C LEU A 210 49.35 -48.33 -3.31
N GLY A 211 49.75 -48.58 -2.05
CA GLY A 211 51.04 -49.21 -1.73
C GLY A 211 52.28 -48.36 -2.04
N TRP A 212 52.16 -47.03 -2.09
CA TRP A 212 53.32 -46.15 -2.25
C TRP A 212 53.98 -45.88 -0.89
N SER A 213 55.22 -46.35 -0.71
CA SER A 213 56.06 -46.07 0.47
C SER A 213 56.32 -44.57 0.62
#